data_AF-A0A1C6GBP8-F1
#
_entry.id   AF-A0A1C6GBP8-F1
#
_cell.length_a   1.000
_cell.length_b   1.000
_cell.length_c   1.000
_cell.angle_alpha   90.00
_cell.angle_beta   90.00
_cell.angle_gamma   90.00
#
_symmetry.space_group_name_H-M   'P 1'
#
loop_
_entity.id
_entity.type
_entity.pdbx_description
1 polymer ?
#
loop_
_entity_poly.entity_id
_entity_poly.type
_entity_poly.pdbx_seq_one_letter_code
_entity_poly.pdbx_strand_id
1 'polypeptide(L)'
;MIKIKYLTGIHALNLTCKLDTCGDWHSKSINWNHPDIRESNDSVLKDYGIEEDRKVKYLDCSKKYNVANHIRALLDMLLIGNYGYAQGMKEDYICNEKYTDEIFTQVLKLKNENNWHEINNFMKKEYKTKWIDYLNNLIL
;
A
#
# COMPACT_ATOMS: atom_id res chain seq x y z
N MET A 1 -1.82 22.58 5.93
CA MET A 1 -2.13 21.18 5.57
C MET A 1 -2.56 20.46 6.83
N ILE A 2 -3.63 19.67 6.75
CA ILE A 2 -4.08 18.83 7.85
C ILE A 2 -3.10 17.65 7.95
N LYS A 3 -2.68 17.31 9.17
CA LYS A 3 -1.80 16.17 9.44
C LYS A 3 -2.66 14.94 9.69
N ILE A 4 -2.50 13.89 8.89
CA ILE A 4 -3.26 12.65 9.01
C ILE A 4 -2.32 11.52 9.42
N LYS A 5 -2.31 11.21 10.72
CA LYS A 5 -1.70 9.98 11.20
C LYS A 5 -2.57 8.79 10.83
N TYR A 6 -1.96 7.75 10.26
CA TYR A 6 -2.70 6.58 9.78
C TYR A 6 -1.90 5.29 9.98
N LEU A 7 -2.62 4.18 10.18
CA LEU A 7 -2.10 2.82 10.24
C LEU A 7 -1.85 2.30 8.83
N THR A 8 -0.69 1.70 8.58
CA THR A 8 -0.30 1.22 7.25
C THR A 8 0.50 -0.09 7.28
N GLY A 9 1.15 -0.44 6.16
CA GLY A 9 2.02 -1.60 6.03
C GLY A 9 1.29 -2.92 6.27
N ILE A 10 1.99 -3.88 6.86
CA ILE A 10 1.44 -5.21 7.14
C ILE A 10 0.20 -5.14 8.04
N HIS A 11 0.14 -4.19 8.97
CA HIS A 11 -1.01 -4.02 9.87
C HIS A 11 -2.28 -3.68 9.08
N ALA A 12 -2.19 -2.72 8.16
CA ALA A 12 -3.32 -2.33 7.33
C ALA A 12 -3.67 -3.37 6.26
N LEU A 13 -2.67 -4.02 5.64
CA LEU A 13 -2.87 -5.09 4.65
C LEU A 13 -3.66 -6.29 5.18
N ASN A 14 -3.69 -6.44 6.51
CA ASN A 14 -4.35 -7.52 7.20
C ASN A 14 -5.73 -7.16 7.77
N LEU A 15 -6.18 -5.91 7.59
CA LEU A 15 -7.51 -5.45 7.96
C LEU A 15 -8.40 -5.38 6.72
N THR A 16 -9.72 -5.52 6.86
CA THR A 16 -10.63 -5.23 5.74
C THR A 16 -10.42 -3.79 5.26
N CYS A 17 -10.73 -3.46 4.01
CA CYS A 17 -10.85 -2.07 3.54
C CYS A 17 -12.03 -1.96 2.56
N LYS A 18 -12.30 -0.77 2.02
CA LYS A 18 -13.41 -0.53 1.07
C LYS A 18 -13.13 -1.11 -0.32
N LEU A 19 -11.87 -1.45 -0.61
CA LEU A 19 -11.50 -2.05 -1.90
C LEU A 19 -11.89 -3.53 -1.92
N ASP A 20 -12.50 -3.94 -3.02
CA ASP A 20 -12.70 -5.35 -3.37
C ASP A 20 -11.35 -6.00 -3.68
N THR A 21 -10.62 -6.45 -2.66
CA THR A 21 -9.25 -6.97 -2.75
C THR A 21 -9.08 -8.09 -1.74
N CYS A 22 -8.20 -9.05 -2.03
CA CYS A 22 -8.02 -10.20 -1.15
C CYS A 22 -7.35 -9.79 0.17
N GLY A 23 -6.37 -8.90 0.23
CA GLY A 23 -5.63 -8.66 1.48
C GLY A 23 -4.89 -9.90 1.97
N ASP A 24 -4.31 -9.85 3.18
CA ASP A 24 -3.47 -10.95 3.70
C ASP A 24 -4.17 -11.81 4.79
N TRP A 25 -5.05 -11.21 5.59
CA TRP A 25 -5.88 -11.87 6.64
C TRP A 25 -5.18 -12.63 7.78
N HIS A 26 -3.86 -12.63 7.87
CA HIS A 26 -3.06 -13.16 8.97
C HIS A 26 -2.95 -12.21 10.19
N SER A 27 -3.93 -11.32 10.38
CA SER A 27 -3.99 -10.31 11.44
C SER A 27 -3.59 -10.81 12.84
N LYS A 28 -3.95 -12.04 13.24
CA LYS A 28 -3.64 -12.56 14.59
C LYS A 28 -2.13 -12.77 14.83
N SER A 29 -1.35 -12.90 13.76
CA SER A 29 0.09 -13.17 13.81
C SER A 29 0.94 -11.89 13.76
N ILE A 30 0.29 -10.72 13.67
CA ILE A 30 0.97 -9.42 13.60
C ILE A 30 1.28 -8.90 14.99
N ASN A 31 2.43 -8.25 15.14
CA ASN A 31 2.77 -7.52 16.35
C ASN A 31 1.99 -6.19 16.44
N TRP A 32 0.83 -6.22 17.09
CA TRP A 32 -0.01 -5.04 17.32
C TRP A 32 0.47 -4.12 18.45
N ASN A 33 1.50 -4.51 19.21
CA ASN A 33 2.10 -3.65 20.24
C ASN A 33 2.97 -2.54 19.62
N HIS A 34 3.42 -2.74 18.38
CA HIS A 34 4.19 -1.77 17.61
C HIS A 34 3.56 -1.58 16.22
N PRO A 35 2.40 -0.91 16.14
CA PRO A 35 1.73 -0.66 14.85
C PRO A 35 2.54 0.29 13.97
N ASP A 36 2.58 0.02 12.66
CA ASP A 36 3.16 0.94 11.68
C ASP A 36 2.20 2.14 11.48
N ILE A 37 2.49 3.23 12.19
CA ILE A 37 1.75 4.49 12.11
C ILE A 37 2.62 5.53 11.41
N ARG A 38 2.10 6.14 10.34
CA ARG A 38 2.82 7.16 9.55
C ARG A 38 2.03 8.46 9.47
N GLU A 39 2.69 9.51 8.98
CA GLU A 39 2.08 10.81 8.67
C GLU A 39 1.95 10.95 7.15
N SER A 40 0.75 11.32 6.67
CA SER A 40 0.44 11.42 5.24
C SER A 40 1.29 12.47 4.53
N ASN A 41 1.59 13.59 5.20
CA ASN A 41 2.33 14.70 4.61
C ASN A 41 3.80 14.37 4.31
N ASP A 42 4.36 13.40 5.00
CA ASP A 42 5.74 12.93 4.83
C ASP A 42 5.88 12.00 3.62
N SER A 43 4.76 11.56 3.03
CA SER A 43 4.75 10.72 1.82
C SER A 43 4.45 11.53 0.57
N VAL A 44 5.06 11.14 -0.56
CA VAL A 44 4.71 11.62 -1.90
C VAL A 44 3.26 11.28 -2.29
N LEU A 45 2.68 10.25 -1.65
CA LEU A 45 1.29 9.82 -1.87
C LEU A 45 0.26 10.68 -1.13
N LYS A 46 0.69 11.57 -0.22
CA LYS A 46 -0.19 12.42 0.60
C LYS A 46 -1.30 11.60 1.25
N ASP A 47 -2.56 11.99 1.10
CA ASP A 47 -3.71 11.33 1.74
C ASP A 47 -4.28 10.17 0.91
N TYR A 48 -3.67 9.84 -0.24
CA TYR A 48 -4.17 8.80 -1.13
C TYR A 48 -4.35 7.45 -0.40
N GLY A 49 -5.53 6.86 -0.56
CA GLY A 49 -5.87 5.54 -0.04
C GLY A 49 -5.98 5.46 1.48
N ILE A 50 -6.02 6.58 2.20
CA ILE A 50 -6.28 6.58 3.65
C ILE A 50 -7.80 6.58 3.88
N GLU A 51 -8.27 5.61 4.66
CA GLU A 51 -9.66 5.52 5.11
C GLU A 51 -9.77 6.04 6.55
N GLU A 52 -10.64 7.02 6.76
CA GLU A 52 -10.80 7.66 8.06
C GLU A 52 -11.73 6.89 9.00
N ASP A 53 -11.61 7.21 10.29
CA ASP A 53 -12.62 6.94 11.30
C ASP A 53 -12.95 5.45 11.54
N ARG A 54 -11.95 4.58 11.37
CA ARG A 54 -12.11 3.12 11.46
C ARG A 54 -11.86 2.58 12.86
N LYS A 55 -12.68 1.61 13.27
CA LYS A 55 -12.42 0.80 14.47
C LYS A 55 -11.46 -0.34 14.12
N VAL A 56 -10.34 -0.43 14.84
CA VAL A 56 -9.34 -1.49 14.67
C VAL A 56 -9.35 -2.36 15.92
N LYS A 57 -9.85 -3.60 15.79
CA LYS A 57 -10.11 -4.50 16.93
C LYS A 57 -8.85 -4.92 17.72
N TYR A 58 -7.68 -4.77 17.13
CA TYR A 58 -6.40 -5.13 17.74
C TYR A 58 -5.68 -3.93 18.39
N LEU A 59 -6.26 -2.73 18.28
CA LEU A 59 -5.80 -1.51 18.96
C LEU A 59 -6.84 -1.11 20.02
N ASP A 60 -6.63 0.02 20.68
CA ASP A 60 -7.58 0.58 21.65
C ASP A 60 -8.95 0.81 20.99
N CYS A 61 -9.93 0.00 21.40
CA CYS A 61 -11.26 -0.10 20.81
C CYS A 61 -12.16 1.10 21.12
N SER A 62 -11.76 1.95 22.07
CA SER A 62 -12.44 3.22 22.36
C SER A 62 -12.12 4.31 21.33
N LYS A 63 -11.06 4.10 20.54
CA LYS A 63 -10.58 5.06 19.54
C LYS A 63 -10.94 4.63 18.12
N LYS A 64 -10.93 5.63 17.25
CA LYS A 64 -10.95 5.45 15.81
C LYS A 64 -9.58 5.82 15.23
N TYR A 65 -9.24 5.17 14.14
CA TYR A 65 -7.96 5.33 13.47
C TYR A 65 -8.20 5.59 11.98
N ASN A 66 -7.32 6.37 11.38
CA ASN A 66 -7.18 6.38 9.93
C ASN A 66 -6.34 5.17 9.52
N VAL A 67 -6.70 4.48 8.44
CA VAL A 67 -6.08 3.22 8.03
C VAL A 67 -5.89 3.23 6.52
N ALA A 68 -4.70 2.88 6.04
CA ALA A 68 -4.45 2.66 4.63
C ALA A 68 -5.34 1.55 4.08
N ASN A 69 -5.90 1.74 2.88
CA ASN A 69 -6.41 0.64 2.10
C ASN A 69 -5.24 -0.25 1.61
N HIS A 70 -5.55 -1.40 1.03
CA HIS A 70 -4.51 -2.36 0.65
C HIS A 70 -3.50 -1.79 -0.35
N ILE A 71 -3.94 -0.99 -1.33
CA ILE A 71 -3.01 -0.36 -2.29
C ILE A 71 -2.04 0.56 -1.55
N ARG A 72 -2.54 1.47 -0.71
CA ARG A 72 -1.69 2.40 0.05
C ARG A 72 -0.73 1.65 0.99
N ALA A 73 -1.21 0.60 1.67
CA ALA A 73 -0.38 -0.22 2.54
C ALA A 73 0.80 -0.86 1.78
N LEU A 74 0.53 -1.39 0.59
CA LEU A 74 1.56 -1.97 -0.29
C LEU A 74 2.56 -0.91 -0.76
N LEU A 75 2.08 0.24 -1.26
CA LEU A 75 2.95 1.33 -1.71
C LEU A 75 3.84 1.87 -0.58
N ASP A 76 3.29 1.98 0.63
CA ASP A 76 4.05 2.39 1.81
C ASP A 76 5.15 1.38 2.16
N MET A 77 4.95 0.09 1.93
CA MET A 77 6.01 -0.93 2.08
C MET A 77 7.06 -0.80 0.98
N LEU A 78 6.67 -0.52 -0.26
CA LEU A 78 7.62 -0.28 -1.35
C LEU A 78 8.52 0.93 -1.07
N LEU A 79 7.95 2.02 -0.56
CA LEU A 79 8.68 3.24 -0.20
C LEU A 79 9.78 3.01 0.83
N ILE A 80 9.55 2.15 1.82
CA ILE A 80 10.55 1.85 2.86
C ILE A 80 11.43 0.63 2.54
N GLY A 81 11.33 0.09 1.32
CA GLY A 81 12.14 -1.04 0.87
C GLY A 81 11.71 -2.41 1.42
N ASN A 82 10.48 -2.53 1.92
CA ASN A 82 9.99 -3.75 2.58
C ASN A 82 9.34 -4.73 1.58
N TYR A 83 10.09 -5.08 0.52
CA TYR A 83 9.58 -5.86 -0.61
C TYR A 83 9.17 -7.29 -0.25
N GLY A 84 9.77 -7.88 0.79
CA GLY A 84 9.46 -9.24 1.23
C GLY A 84 8.00 -9.41 1.67
N TYR A 85 7.44 -8.42 2.38
CA TYR A 85 6.03 -8.44 2.78
C TYR A 85 5.08 -7.98 1.68
N ALA A 86 5.59 -7.30 0.64
CA ALA A 86 4.78 -6.87 -0.49
C ALA A 86 4.70 -7.94 -1.60
N GLN A 87 5.58 -8.95 -1.59
CA GLN A 87 5.62 -10.01 -2.58
C GLN A 87 4.26 -10.72 -2.71
N GLY A 88 3.81 -10.97 -3.94
CA GLY A 88 2.45 -11.43 -4.19
C GLY A 88 1.42 -10.29 -4.26
N MET A 89 1.89 -9.03 -4.33
CA MET A 89 1.07 -7.83 -4.48
C MET A 89 -0.08 -8.03 -5.45
N LYS A 90 0.20 -8.54 -6.66
CA LYS A 90 -0.81 -8.72 -7.69
C LYS A 90 -1.75 -9.90 -7.37
N GLU A 91 -1.18 -11.08 -7.18
CA GLU A 91 -1.95 -12.34 -7.17
C GLU A 91 -2.60 -12.61 -5.81
N ASP A 92 -1.88 -12.32 -4.72
CA ASP A 92 -2.31 -12.72 -3.37
C ASP A 92 -3.10 -11.60 -2.67
N TYR A 93 -2.67 -10.35 -2.80
CA TYR A 93 -3.24 -9.25 -2.02
C TYR A 93 -4.26 -8.40 -2.78
N ILE A 94 -3.94 -7.97 -4.00
CA ILE A 94 -4.90 -7.24 -4.83
C ILE A 94 -5.89 -8.22 -5.45
N CYS A 95 -5.39 -9.33 -6.02
CA CYS A 95 -6.17 -10.53 -6.36
C CYS A 95 -7.27 -10.27 -7.41
N ASN A 96 -7.14 -9.18 -8.17
CA ASN A 96 -7.96 -8.86 -9.35
C ASN A 96 -7.28 -7.81 -10.24
N GLU A 97 -7.88 -7.56 -11.41
CA GLU A 97 -7.39 -6.59 -12.41
C GLU A 97 -7.96 -5.19 -12.29
N LYS A 98 -8.99 -4.99 -11.47
CA LYS A 98 -9.77 -3.75 -11.41
C LYS A 98 -8.93 -2.52 -11.06
N TYR A 99 -7.89 -2.70 -10.25
CA TYR A 99 -7.06 -1.60 -9.74
C TYR A 99 -5.68 -1.50 -10.43
N THR A 100 -5.41 -2.28 -11.48
CA THR A 100 -4.07 -2.30 -12.11
C THR A 100 -3.63 -0.90 -12.58
N ASP A 101 -4.48 -0.18 -13.30
CA ASP A 101 -4.14 1.16 -13.82
C ASP A 101 -3.97 2.19 -12.69
N GLU A 102 -4.80 2.10 -11.64
CA GLU A 102 -4.69 2.95 -10.46
C GLU A 102 -3.35 2.70 -9.76
N ILE A 103 -3.00 1.43 -9.52
CA ILE A 103 -1.74 1.03 -8.90
C ILE A 103 -0.56 1.56 -9.70
N PHE A 104 -0.56 1.37 -11.03
CA PHE A 104 0.52 1.84 -11.90
C PHE A 104 0.68 3.37 -11.82
N THR A 105 -0.43 4.09 -11.84
CA THR A 105 -0.44 5.56 -11.71
C THR A 105 0.16 6.01 -10.38
N GLN A 106 -0.14 5.31 -9.29
CA GLN A 106 0.39 5.67 -7.96
C GLN A 106 1.86 5.26 -7.80
N VAL A 107 2.26 4.10 -8.30
CA VAL A 107 3.66 3.66 -8.35
C VAL A 107 4.51 4.68 -9.12
N LEU A 108 4.01 5.20 -10.24
CA LEU A 108 4.75 6.18 -11.04
C LEU A 108 5.06 7.47 -10.28
N LYS A 109 4.23 7.86 -9.29
CA LYS A 109 4.52 9.01 -8.42
C LYS A 109 5.80 8.80 -7.60
N LEU A 110 6.20 7.55 -7.38
CA LEU A 110 7.41 7.18 -6.63
C LEU A 110 8.69 7.27 -7.47
N LYS A 111 8.62 7.70 -8.73
CA LYS A 111 9.76 7.67 -9.68
C LYS A 111 10.98 8.51 -9.28
N ASN A 112 10.78 9.49 -8.41
CA ASN A 112 11.84 10.37 -7.92
C ASN A 112 12.37 9.94 -6.54
N GLU A 113 11.85 8.84 -5.98
CA GLU A 113 12.33 8.30 -4.72
C GLU A 113 13.68 7.59 -4.91
N ASN A 114 14.52 7.61 -3.87
CA ASN A 114 15.88 7.07 -3.94
C ASN A 114 15.93 5.57 -4.29
N ASN A 115 14.87 4.82 -3.97
CA ASN A 115 14.74 3.39 -4.22
C ASN A 115 13.87 3.07 -5.45
N TRP A 116 13.68 4.03 -6.37
CA TRP A 116 12.86 3.82 -7.56
C TRP A 116 13.31 2.60 -8.38
N HIS A 117 14.61 2.36 -8.48
CA HIS A 117 15.14 1.21 -9.22
C HIS A 117 14.60 -0.12 -8.67
N GLU A 118 14.60 -0.27 -7.36
CA GLU A 118 14.09 -1.44 -6.64
C GLU A 118 12.57 -1.56 -6.78
N ILE A 119 11.83 -0.44 -6.65
CA ILE A 119 10.38 -0.37 -6.86
C ILE A 119 10.02 -0.82 -8.28
N ASN A 120 10.70 -0.28 -9.29
CA ASN A 120 10.46 -0.61 -10.69
C ASN A 120 10.74 -2.11 -10.95
N ASN A 121 11.83 -2.64 -10.40
CA ASN A 121 12.15 -4.06 -10.52
C ASN A 121 11.16 -4.97 -9.79
N PHE A 122 10.66 -4.54 -8.64
CA PHE A 122 9.57 -5.22 -7.94
C PHE A 122 8.31 -5.28 -8.81
N MET A 123 7.90 -4.15 -9.38
CA MET A 123 6.70 -4.10 -10.23
C MET A 123 6.83 -4.92 -11.52
N LYS A 124 8.04 -5.01 -12.11
CA LYS A 124 8.32 -5.93 -13.23
C LYS A 124 8.14 -7.40 -12.83
N LYS A 125 8.39 -7.78 -11.58
CA LYS A 125 8.16 -9.16 -11.11
C LYS A 125 6.69 -9.42 -10.84
N GLU A 126 6.03 -8.49 -10.17
CA GLU A 126 4.63 -8.63 -9.75
C GLU A 126 3.63 -8.51 -10.91
N TYR A 127 3.84 -7.54 -11.81
CA TYR A 127 2.91 -7.21 -12.90
C TYR A 127 3.46 -7.53 -14.31
N LYS A 128 4.71 -7.98 -14.41
CA LYS A 128 5.31 -8.52 -15.63
C LYS A 128 5.20 -7.55 -16.80
N THR A 129 4.78 -8.05 -17.97
CA THR A 129 4.70 -7.28 -19.22
C THR A 129 3.75 -6.10 -19.11
N LYS A 130 2.65 -6.21 -18.35
CA LYS A 130 1.68 -5.11 -18.19
C LYS A 130 2.33 -3.84 -17.65
N TRP A 131 3.23 -3.97 -16.68
CA TRP A 131 3.95 -2.82 -16.13
C TRP A 131 4.95 -2.24 -17.13
N ILE A 132 5.65 -3.10 -17.88
CA ILE A 132 6.60 -2.69 -18.91
C ILE A 132 5.86 -1.93 -20.03
N ASP A 133 4.74 -2.45 -20.51
CA ASP A 133 3.93 -1.85 -21.56
C ASP A 133 3.36 -0.51 -21.11
N TYR A 134 2.90 -0.41 -19.85
CA TYR A 134 2.45 0.85 -19.27
C TYR A 134 3.56 1.92 -19.28
N LEU A 135 4.79 1.58 -18.89
CA LEU A 135 5.91 2.51 -18.92
C LEU A 135 6.30 2.93 -20.34
N ASN A 136 6.30 1.99 -21.30
CA ASN A 136 6.64 2.29 -22.69
C ASN A 136 5.62 3.25 -23.34
N ASN A 137 4.34 3.09 -23.01
CA ASN A 137 3.26 3.96 -23.51
C ASN A 137 3.31 5.39 -22.94
N LEU A 138 4.08 5.65 -21.88
CA LEU A 138 4.29 6.99 -21.32
C LEU A 138 5.47 7.74 -21.97
N ILE A 139 6.33 7.03 -22.70
CA ILE A 139 7.52 7.57 -23.36
C ILE A 139 7.21 7.94 -24.82
N LEU A 140 6.08 7.45 -25.35
CA LEU A 140 5.47 7.87 -26.63
C LEU A 140 4.60 9.11 -26.43
#